data_AF-A0A918GID9-F1
#
_entry.id   AF-A0A918GID9-F1
#
_cell.length_a   1.000
_cell.length_b   1.000
_cell.length_c   1.000
_cell.angle_alpha   90.00
_cell.angle_beta   90.00
_cell.angle_gamma   90.00
#
_symmetry.space_group_name_H-M   'P 1'
#
loop_
_entity.id
_entity.type
_entity.pdbx_description
1 polymer ?
#
loop_
_entity_poly.entity_id
_entity_poly.type
_entity_poly.pdbx_seq_one_letter_code
_entity_poly.pdbx_strand_id
1 'polypeptide(L)' 'MYTEAELRPVVRDRVAAMPAHEDRYWAAITANGIDRGWAARLLDAAVEWIAAGRSDTYDPYALALSWAVGGAR' A
#
# COMPACT_ATOMS: atom_id res chain seq x y z
N MET A 1 22.99 7.70 10.95
CA MET A 1 21.81 7.70 11.85
C MET A 1 21.07 8.98 11.58
N TYR A 2 19.82 8.92 11.11
CA TYR A 2 19.03 10.12 10.85
C TYR A 2 18.45 10.66 12.16
N THR A 3 18.42 11.97 12.30
CA THR A 3 17.71 12.68 13.37
C THR A 3 16.23 12.80 13.04
N GLU A 4 15.40 13.03 14.06
CA GLU A 4 13.97 13.27 13.86
C GLU A 4 13.71 14.47 12.93
N ALA A 5 14.52 15.53 13.05
CA ALA A 5 14.41 16.72 12.21
C ALA A 5 14.68 16.42 10.73
N GLU A 6 15.56 15.46 10.43
CA GLU A 6 15.85 14.99 9.06
C GLU A 6 14.76 14.05 8.53
N LEU A 7 14.16 13.23 9.39
CA LEU A 7 13.10 12.29 9.00
C LEU A 7 11.74 12.96 8.80
N ARG A 8 11.44 13.99 9.60
CA ARG A 8 10.14 14.69 9.59
C ARG A 8 9.69 15.15 8.18
N PRO A 9 10.52 15.83 7.35
CA PRO A 9 10.09 16.22 6.01
C PRO A 9 9.84 15.01 5.10
N VAL A 10 10.69 13.98 5.17
CA VAL A 10 10.54 12.76 4.35
C VAL A 10 9.25 12.02 4.69
N VAL A 11 8.96 11.85 5.98
CA VAL A 11 7.72 11.22 6.45
C VAL A 11 6.51 12.05 6.02
N ARG A 12 6.56 13.38 6.16
CA ARG A 12 5.49 14.28 5.72
C ARG A 12 5.20 14.13 4.23
N ASP A 13 6.22 14.15 3.39
CA ASP A 13 6.07 14.04 1.94
C ASP A 13 5.50 12.67 1.56
N ARG A 14 5.95 11.61 2.23
CA ARG A 14 5.41 10.26 2.02
C ARG A 14 3.94 10.17 2.39
N VAL A 15 3.55 10.73 3.54
CA VAL A 15 2.14 10.80 3.99
C VAL A 15 1.29 11.62 3.02
N ALA A 16 1.81 12.77 2.57
CA ALA A 16 1.12 13.64 1.61
C ALA A 16 0.87 12.94 0.26
N ALA A 17 1.75 12.00 -0.13
CA ALA A 17 1.58 11.21 -1.34
C ALA A 17 0.58 10.03 -1.20
N MET A 18 0.24 9.60 0.03
CA MET A 18 -0.59 8.42 0.25
C MET A 18 -1.98 8.45 -0.42
N PRO A 19 -2.73 9.57 -0.44
CA PRO A 19 -4.03 9.61 -1.11
C PRO A 19 -3.94 9.26 -2.61
N ALA A 20 -2.89 9.75 -3.30
CA ALA A 20 -2.68 9.43 -4.71
C ALA A 20 -2.32 7.96 -4.95
N HIS A 21 -1.83 7.25 -3.94
CA HIS A 21 -1.58 5.81 -3.99
C HIS A 21 -2.89 5.03 -3.81
N GLU A 22 -3.73 5.48 -2.88
CA GLU A 22 -5.06 4.93 -2.64
C GLU A 22 -5.96 5.06 -3.87
N ASP A 23 -6.01 6.23 -4.49
CA ASP A 23 -6.82 6.47 -5.69
C ASP A 23 -6.42 5.52 -6.84
N ARG A 24 -5.11 5.36 -7.05
CA ARG A 24 -4.57 4.43 -8.06
C ARG A 24 -4.92 2.99 -7.75
N TYR A 25 -4.86 2.58 -6.48
CA TYR A 25 -5.25 1.24 -6.06
C TYR A 25 -6.72 0.97 -6.39
N TRP A 26 -7.64 1.82 -5.94
CA TRP A 26 -9.07 1.60 -6.15
C TRP A 26 -9.47 1.69 -7.62
N ALA A 27 -8.82 2.55 -8.41
CA ALA A 27 -9.00 2.59 -9.85
C ALA A 27 -8.61 1.24 -10.49
N ALA A 28 -7.47 0.65 -10.10
CA ALA A 28 -7.03 -0.63 -10.61
C ALA A 28 -7.95 -1.79 -10.19
N ILE A 29 -8.39 -1.84 -8.94
CA ILE A 29 -9.36 -2.84 -8.45
C ILE A 29 -10.66 -2.79 -9.26
N THR A 30 -11.18 -1.57 -9.48
CA THR A 30 -12.40 -1.34 -10.26
C THR A 30 -12.21 -1.78 -11.72
N ALA A 31 -11.09 -1.40 -12.34
CA ALA A 31 -10.78 -1.75 -13.73
C ALA A 31 -10.63 -3.27 -13.96
N ASN A 32 -10.19 -4.01 -12.95
CA ASN A 32 -10.05 -5.47 -13.01
C ASN A 32 -11.31 -6.23 -12.55
N GLY A 33 -12.40 -5.52 -12.21
CA GLY A 33 -13.63 -6.15 -11.73
C GLY A 33 -13.46 -6.90 -10.41
N ILE A 34 -12.47 -6.52 -9.60
CA ILE A 34 -12.15 -7.18 -8.33
C ILE A 34 -13.14 -6.70 -7.26
N ASP A 35 -13.64 -7.64 -6.45
CA ASP A 35 -14.54 -7.31 -5.34
C ASP A 35 -13.87 -6.34 -4.36
N ARG A 36 -14.57 -5.25 -4.05
CA ARG A 36 -14.06 -4.18 -3.19
C ARG A 36 -13.84 -4.67 -1.75
N GLY A 37 -14.71 -5.54 -1.25
CA GLY A 37 -14.59 -6.07 0.12
C GLY A 37 -13.39 -6.99 0.28
N TRP A 38 -13.14 -7.87 -0.69
CA TRP A 38 -11.94 -8.69 -0.74
C TRP A 38 -10.67 -7.86 -0.89
N ALA A 39 -10.68 -6.86 -1.79
CA ALA A 39 -9.55 -5.94 -1.96
C ALA A 39 -9.25 -5.13 -0.68
N ALA A 40 -10.27 -4.76 0.11
CA ALA A 40 -10.05 -4.13 1.41
C ALA A 40 -9.34 -5.08 2.41
N ARG A 41 -9.75 -6.35 2.48
CA ARG A 41 -9.08 -7.34 3.34
C ARG A 41 -7.63 -7.61 2.92
N LEU A 42 -7.34 -7.58 1.62
CA LEU A 42 -5.96 -7.67 1.13
C LEU A 42 -5.12 -6.46 1.57
N LEU A 43 -5.72 -5.27 1.59
CA LEU A 43 -5.06 -4.07 2.08
C LEU A 43 -4.75 -4.17 3.58
N ASP A 44 -5.69 -4.67 4.39
CA ASP A 44 -5.45 -4.93 5.82
C ASP A 44 -4.29 -5.91 6.02
N ALA A 45 -4.30 -7.02 5.28
CA ALA A 45 -3.22 -8.00 5.31
C ALA A 45 -1.86 -7.39 4.86
N ALA A 46 -1.86 -6.48 3.89
CA ALA A 46 -0.65 -5.80 3.44
C ALA A 46 -0.06 -4.89 4.51
N VAL A 47 -0.91 -4.15 5.23
CA VAL A 47 -0.49 -3.32 6.38
C VAL A 47 0.13 -4.21 7.47
N GLU A 48 -0.53 -5.31 7.83
CA GLU A 48 0.01 -6.25 8.82
C GLU A 48 1.35 -6.87 8.39
N TRP A 49 1.48 -7.23 7.12
CA TRP A 49 2.71 -7.82 6.57
C TRP A 49 3.90 -6.85 6.61
N ILE A 50 3.65 -5.58 6.30
CA ILE A 50 4.63 -4.49 6.40
C ILE A 50 4.98 -4.23 7.87
N ALA A 51 3.99 -4.16 8.76
CA ALA A 51 4.21 -3.96 10.19
C ALA A 51 5.04 -5.09 10.82
N ALA A 52 4.91 -6.32 10.31
CA ALA A 52 5.71 -7.47 10.72
C ALA A 52 7.12 -7.51 10.11
N GLY A 53 7.50 -6.53 9.28
CA GLY A 53 8.82 -6.46 8.63
C GLY A 53 9.03 -7.54 7.56
N ARG A 54 7.95 -8.05 6.96
CA ARG A 54 8.00 -9.14 5.97
C ARG A 54 7.95 -8.67 4.52
N SER A 55 8.05 -7.36 4.29
CA SER A 55 8.02 -6.76 2.95
C SER A 55 9.20 -5.84 2.74
N ASP A 56 9.72 -5.82 1.51
CA ASP A 56 10.72 -4.85 1.06
C ASP A 56 10.11 -3.50 0.64
N THR A 57 8.77 -3.41 0.57
CA THR A 57 8.04 -2.17 0.34
C THR A 57 7.32 -1.70 1.60
N TYR A 58 7.22 -0.38 1.76
CA TYR A 58 6.43 0.27 2.82
C TYR A 58 5.11 0.84 2.29
N ASP A 59 4.70 0.41 1.11
CA ASP A 59 3.50 0.86 0.43
C ASP A 59 2.42 -0.23 0.45
N PRO A 60 1.43 -0.13 1.36
CA PRO A 60 0.41 -1.17 1.50
C PRO A 60 -0.47 -1.27 0.25
N TYR A 61 -0.70 -0.16 -0.47
CA TYR A 61 -1.48 -0.15 -1.70
C TYR A 61 -0.77 -0.89 -2.83
N ALA A 62 0.53 -0.64 -3.01
CA ALA A 62 1.33 -1.34 -4.02
C ALA A 62 1.46 -2.84 -3.69
N LEU A 63 1.65 -3.18 -2.42
CA LEU A 63 1.75 -4.57 -1.98
C LEU A 63 0.44 -5.33 -2.18
N ALA A 64 -0.68 -4.78 -1.71
CA ALA A 64 -2.00 -5.39 -1.90
C ALA A 64 -2.34 -5.55 -3.38
N LEU A 65 -2.02 -4.56 -4.22
CA LEU A 65 -2.23 -4.65 -5.67
C LEU A 65 -1.42 -5.78 -6.30
N SER A 66 -0.18 -5.98 -5.85
CA SER A 66 0.68 -7.07 -6.35
C SER A 66 0.09 -8.45 -6.07
N TRP A 67 -0.61 -8.62 -4.94
CA TRP A 67 -1.32 -9.86 -4.63
C TRP A 67 -2.62 -9.99 -5.41
N ALA A 68 -3.39 -8.90 -5.50
CA ALA A 68 -4.68 -8.88 -6.19
C ALA A 68 -4.55 -9.18 -7.69
N VAL A 69 -3.49 -8.68 -8.33
CA VAL A 69 -3.28 -8.80 -9.79
C VAL A 69 -2.22 -9.86 -10.13
N GLY A 70 -1.20 -10.04 -9.28
CA GLY A 70 -0.12 -11.00 -9.50
C GLY A 70 -0.38 -12.39 -8.92
N GLY A 71 -1.37 -12.55 -8.04
CA GLY A 71 -1.74 -13.83 -7.41
C GLY A 71 -2.63 -14.74 -8.26
N ALA A 72 -3.02 -14.34 -9.47
CA ALA A 72 -3.74 -15.19 -10.41
C ALA A 72 -2.77 -16.15 -11.14
N ARG A 73 -2.37 -17.23 -10.46
CA ARG A 73 -1.86 -18.45 -11.08
C ARG A 73 -2.40 -19.67 -10.35
#